data_AF-A0A8T7DEL9-F1
#
_entry.id   AF-A0A8T7DEL9-F1
#
_cell.length_a   1.000
_cell.length_b   1.000
_cell.length_c   1.000
_cell.angle_alpha   90.00
_cell.angle_beta   90.00
_cell.angle_gamma   90.00
#
_symmetry.space_group_name_H-M   'P 1'
#
loop_
_entity.id
_entity.type
_entity.pdbx_description
1 polymer ?
#
loop_
_entity_poly.entity_id
_entity_poly.type
_entity_poly.pdbx_seq_one_letter_code
_entity_poly.pdbx_strand_id
1 'polypeptide(L)'
;MLKNNPKHHTNEMVQQFPIVRDLDSTRFFVLANLASIIGVPRLAGFKKMWAAIERNDYEVAANEILDSKWGRQSNGHALEWAILMKSGI
;
A
#
# COMPACT_ATOMS: atom_id res chain seq x y z
N MET A 1 -10.70 -21.78 -7.09
CA MET A 1 -10.20 -20.44 -7.45
C MET A 1 -10.85 -19.44 -6.50
N LEU A 2 -10.10 -18.93 -5.52
CA LEU A 2 -10.64 -18.05 -4.48
C LEU A 2 -11.00 -16.69 -5.10
N LYS A 3 -12.28 -16.33 -4.99
CA LYS A 3 -12.84 -15.03 -5.38
C LYS A 3 -12.33 -13.97 -4.40
N ASN A 4 -11.10 -13.49 -4.55
CA ASN A 4 -10.66 -12.27 -3.87
C ASN A 4 -11.35 -11.09 -4.56
N ASN A 5 -12.53 -10.73 -4.07
CA ASN A 5 -13.30 -9.61 -4.58
C ASN A 5 -12.58 -8.32 -4.13
N PRO A 6 -11.98 -7.53 -5.04
CA PRO A 6 -11.14 -6.38 -4.65
C PRO A 6 -11.89 -5.38 -3.78
N LYS A 7 -13.22 -5.28 -3.96
CA LYS A 7 -14.11 -4.37 -3.24
C LYS A 7 -14.14 -4.55 -1.72
N HIS A 8 -13.96 -5.77 -1.20
CA HIS A 8 -14.02 -5.98 0.26
C HIS A 8 -12.79 -5.43 0.98
N HIS A 9 -11.60 -5.65 0.40
CA HIS A 9 -10.33 -5.20 0.97
C HIS A 9 -10.23 -3.67 0.97
N THR A 10 -10.76 -3.01 -0.06
CA THR A 10 -10.78 -1.56 -0.13
C THR A 10 -11.61 -0.93 0.99
N ASN A 11 -12.83 -1.41 1.23
CA ASN A 11 -13.69 -0.87 2.28
C ASN A 11 -13.09 -1.08 3.68
N GLU A 12 -12.54 -2.27 3.94
CA GLU A 12 -11.87 -2.58 5.22
C GLU A 12 -10.63 -1.70 5.44
N MET A 13 -9.79 -1.53 4.41
CA MET A 13 -8.62 -0.64 4.46
C MET A 13 -9.02 0.80 4.75
N VAL A 14 -10.06 1.30 4.08
CA VAL A 14 -10.57 2.66 4.23
C VAL A 14 -11.19 2.90 5.62
N GLN A 15 -11.76 1.86 6.24
CA GLN A 15 -12.24 1.92 7.63
C GLN A 15 -11.09 1.93 8.63
N GLN A 16 -10.06 1.10 8.41
CA GLN A 16 -8.93 0.98 9.32
C GLN A 16 -7.93 2.13 9.21
N PHE A 17 -7.75 2.69 8.01
CA PHE A 17 -6.81 3.76 7.71
C PHE A 17 -7.52 4.91 7.00
N PRO A 18 -8.24 5.79 7.72
CA PRO A 18 -9.04 6.84 7.09
C PRO A 18 -8.26 7.79 6.16
N ILE A 19 -6.96 7.99 6.44
CA ILE A 19 -6.02 8.82 5.67
C ILE A 19 -5.97 8.45 4.18
N VAL A 20 -6.30 7.21 3.82
CA VAL A 20 -6.30 6.78 2.40
C VAL A 20 -7.32 7.53 1.55
N ARG A 21 -8.33 8.17 2.16
CA ARG A 21 -9.30 9.02 1.45
C ARG A 21 -8.70 10.32 0.95
N ASP A 22 -7.60 10.76 1.56
CA ASP A 22 -6.93 12.02 1.26
C ASP A 22 -5.75 11.83 0.30
N LEU A 23 -5.46 10.57 -0.08
CA LEU A 23 -4.42 10.24 -1.05
C LEU A 23 -4.91 10.42 -2.48
N ASP A 24 -3.98 10.73 -3.38
CA ASP A 24 -4.23 10.63 -4.81
C ASP A 24 -4.53 9.18 -5.23
N SER A 25 -5.11 9.06 -6.41
CA SER A 25 -5.51 7.77 -6.98
C SER A 25 -4.35 6.79 -7.13
N THR A 26 -3.13 7.26 -7.40
CA THR A 26 -1.97 6.40 -7.63
C THR A 26 -1.48 5.79 -6.32
N ARG A 27 -1.38 6.57 -5.25
CA ARG A 27 -1.03 6.06 -3.92
C ARG A 27 -2.11 5.15 -3.36
N PHE A 28 -3.39 5.49 -3.55
CA PHE A 28 -4.50 4.62 -3.21
C PHE A 28 -4.43 3.28 -3.96
N PHE A 29 -4.12 3.32 -5.26
CA PHE A 29 -3.95 2.12 -6.08
C PHE A 29 -2.87 1.19 -5.50
N VAL A 30 -1.71 1.73 -5.12
CA VAL A 30 -0.63 0.93 -4.51
C VAL A 30 -1.11 0.22 -3.24
N LEU A 31 -1.78 0.95 -2.34
CA LEU A 31 -2.29 0.38 -1.08
C LEU A 31 -3.38 -0.66 -1.32
N ALA A 32 -4.31 -0.40 -2.23
CA ALA A 32 -5.39 -1.32 -2.56
C ALA A 32 -4.86 -2.63 -3.20
N ASN A 33 -3.83 -2.54 -4.04
CA ASN A 33 -3.20 -3.73 -4.63
C ASN A 33 -2.41 -4.52 -3.59
N LEU A 34 -1.65 -3.86 -2.71
CA LEU A 34 -0.99 -4.53 -1.58
C LEU A 34 -2.03 -5.24 -0.70
N ALA A 35 -3.11 -4.55 -0.31
CA ALA A 35 -4.20 -5.14 0.47
C ALA A 35 -4.79 -6.39 -0.22
N SER A 36 -4.89 -6.39 -1.55
CA SER A 36 -5.42 -7.54 -2.32
C SER A 36 -4.48 -8.74 -2.37
N ILE A 37 -3.16 -8.52 -2.31
CA ILE A 37 -2.16 -9.60 -2.33
C ILE A 37 -1.92 -10.17 -0.93
N ILE A 38 -1.67 -9.29 0.05
CA ILE A 38 -1.23 -9.72 1.39
C ILE A 38 -2.35 -9.69 2.44
N GLY A 39 -3.48 -9.05 2.15
CA GLY A 39 -4.59 -8.83 3.08
C GLY A 39 -4.41 -7.57 3.94
N VAL A 40 -5.51 -6.92 4.30
CA VAL A 40 -5.53 -5.71 5.14
C VAL A 40 -4.83 -5.92 6.50
N PRO A 41 -5.01 -7.05 7.21
CA PRO A 41 -4.31 -7.28 8.48
C PRO A 41 -2.78 -7.30 8.36
N ARG A 42 -2.24 -7.77 7.24
CA ARG A 42 -0.78 -7.75 7.01
C ARG A 42 -0.31 -6.37 6.56
N LEU A 43 -1.11 -5.68 5.74
CA LEU A 43 -0.85 -4.30 5.34
C LEU A 43 -0.80 -3.36 6.56
N ALA A 44 -1.63 -3.60 7.58
CA ALA A 44 -1.58 -2.87 8.85
C ALA A 44 -0.22 -3.00 9.58
N GLY A 45 0.55 -4.04 9.28
CA GLY A 45 1.89 -4.25 9.82
C GLY A 45 2.95 -3.28 9.28
N PHE A 46 2.67 -2.54 8.20
CA PHE A 46 3.58 -1.57 7.58
C PHE A 46 3.61 -0.26 8.38
N LYS A 47 3.87 -0.33 9.69
CA LYS A 47 3.72 0.78 10.65
C LYS A 47 4.48 2.04 10.23
N LYS A 48 5.70 1.88 9.72
CA LYS A 48 6.54 3.01 9.29
C LYS A 48 6.03 3.64 7.99
N MET A 49 5.53 2.83 7.05
CA MET A 49 4.89 3.33 5.82
C MET A 49 3.66 4.18 6.16
N TRP A 50 2.80 3.69 7.07
CA TRP A 50 1.61 4.45 7.51
C TRP A 50 2.00 5.76 8.21
N ALA A 51 2.96 5.72 9.13
CA ALA A 51 3.45 6.92 9.79
C ALA A 51 4.11 7.93 8.81
N ALA A 52 4.70 7.44 7.72
CA ALA A 52 5.25 8.28 6.67
C ALA A 52 4.14 8.91 5.81
N ILE A 53 3.12 8.12 5.42
CA ILE A 53 1.93 8.58 4.71
C ILE A 53 1.22 9.69 5.48
N GLU A 54 1.01 9.54 6.78
CA GLU A 54 0.37 10.56 7.63
C GLU A 54 1.16 11.89 7.67
N ARG A 55 2.47 11.84 7.42
CA ARG A 55 3.34 13.02 7.32
C ARG A 55 3.54 13.51 5.88
N ASN A 56 2.85 12.92 4.91
CA ASN A 56 3.08 13.14 3.47
C ASN A 56 4.54 12.83 3.01
N ASP A 57 5.25 12.00 3.76
CA ASP A 57 6.62 11.57 3.46
C ASP A 57 6.59 10.32 2.56
N TYR A 58 6.27 10.54 1.29
CA TYR A 58 6.07 9.45 0.33
C TYR A 58 7.37 8.78 -0.12
N GLU A 59 8.52 9.43 0.09
CA GLU A 59 9.82 8.82 -0.13
C GLU A 59 10.10 7.72 0.90
N VAL A 60 9.85 7.99 2.18
CA VAL A 60 9.95 6.96 3.22
C VAL A 60 8.89 5.87 3.01
N ALA A 61 7.66 6.23 2.64
CA ALA A 61 6.62 5.23 2.35
C ALA A 61 7.03 4.27 1.22
N ALA A 62 7.62 4.78 0.14
CA ALA A 62 8.14 3.97 -0.96
C ALA A 62 9.27 3.02 -0.53
N ASN A 63 10.21 3.51 0.29
CA ASN A 63 11.30 2.68 0.79
C ASN A 63 10.79 1.53 1.66
N GLU A 64 9.74 1.75 2.46
CA GLU A 64 9.13 0.70 3.27
C GLU A 64 8.43 -0.37 2.42
N ILE A 65 7.94 -0.05 1.21
CA ILE A 65 7.44 -1.06 0.26
C ILE A 65 8.59 -1.99 -0.16
N LEU A 66 9.75 -1.42 -0.51
CA LEU A 66 10.94 -2.17 -0.94
C LEU A 66 11.54 -3.03 0.17
N ASP A 67 11.63 -2.51 1.40
CA ASP A 67 12.19 -3.23 2.55
C ASP A 67 11.21 -4.25 3.19
N SER A 68 9.99 -4.33 2.67
CA SER A 68 9.01 -5.29 3.17
C SER A 68 9.35 -6.74 2.75
N LYS A 69 8.83 -7.73 3.50
CA LYS A 69 8.91 -9.14 3.09
C LYS A 69 8.30 -9.36 1.71
N TRP A 70 7.20 -8.67 1.41
CA TRP A 70 6.58 -8.72 0.08
C TRP A 70 7.51 -8.14 -0.98
N GLY A 71 8.12 -6.97 -0.71
CA GLY A 71 9.06 -6.30 -1.62
C GLY A 71 10.25 -7.17 -2.01
N ARG A 72 10.78 -7.94 -1.05
CA ARG A 72 11.85 -8.94 -1.30
C ARG A 72 11.42 -10.14 -2.15
N GLN A 73 10.12 -10.40 -2.27
CA GLN A 73 9.57 -11.58 -2.95
C GLN A 73 8.88 -11.25 -4.28
N SER A 74 8.58 -9.98 -4.56
CA SER A 74 7.92 -9.57 -5.79
C SER A 74 8.96 -9.36 -6.91
N ASN A 75 8.82 -10.11 -8.01
CA ASN A 75 9.68 -10.06 -9.19
C ASN A 75 9.54 -8.72 -9.97
N GLY A 76 10.01 -7.61 -9.41
CA GLY A 76 10.05 -6.29 -10.07
C GLY A 76 8.90 -5.34 -9.73
N HIS A 77 7.72 -5.87 -9.37
CA HIS A 77 6.57 -5.04 -8.99
C HIS A 77 6.82 -4.16 -7.75
N ALA A 78 7.72 -4.58 -6.84
CA ALA A 78 8.08 -3.77 -5.68
C ALA A 78 8.65 -2.40 -6.09
N LEU A 79 9.53 -2.40 -7.09
CA LEU A 79 10.19 -1.19 -7.57
C LEU A 79 9.19 -0.26 -8.26
N GLU A 80 8.36 -0.82 -9.13
CA GLU A 80 7.30 -0.08 -9.82
C GLU A 80 6.37 0.60 -8.80
N TRP A 81 5.90 -0.14 -7.79
CA TRP A 81 4.95 0.41 -6.82
C TRP A 81 5.58 1.38 -5.83
N ALA A 82 6.86 1.20 -5.52
CA ALA A 82 7.61 2.19 -4.76
C ALA A 82 7.72 3.51 -5.54
N ILE A 83 7.97 3.45 -6.86
CA ILE A 83 7.99 4.64 -7.73
C ILE A 83 6.61 5.31 -7.73
N LEU A 84 5.53 4.57 -7.94
CA LEU A 84 4.17 5.09 -7.93
C LEU A 84 3.80 5.73 -6.58
N MET A 85 4.15 5.07 -5.46
CA MET A 85 3.94 5.63 -4.12
C MET A 85 4.68 6.96 -3.95
N LYS A 86 5.93 7.03 -4.41
CA LYS A 86 6.76 8.23 -4.33
C LYS A 86 6.22 9.35 -5.22
N SER A 87 5.96 9.07 -6.49
CA SER A 87 5.55 10.09 -7.48
C SER A 87 4.12 10.59 -7.27
N GLY A 88 3.19 9.69 -6.93
CA GLY A 88 1.75 9.98 -7.00
C GLY A 88 1.23 10.22 -8.42
N ILE A 89 2.01 9.81 -9.43
CA ILE A 89 1.70 9.89 -10.87
C ILE A 89 1.80 8.49 -11.44
#